data_AF-A0A0N1IT99-F1
#
_entry.id   AF-A0A0N1IT99-F1
#
_cell.length_a   1.000
_cell.length_b   1.000
_cell.length_c   1.000
_cell.angle_alpha   90.00
_cell.angle_beta   90.00
_cell.angle_gamma   90.00
#
_symmetry.space_group_name_H-M   'P 1'
#
loop_
_entity.id
_entity.type
_entity.pdbx_description
1 polymer ?
#
loop_
_entity_poly.entity_id
_entity_poly.type
_entity_poly.pdbx_seq_one_letter_code
_entity_poly.pdbx_strand_id
1 'polypeptide(L)'
;MNKRGSVVFSSAFQFNYKLPSNLSELEPTIIPARQSRDLNLQDTYAAIENLLNRYGWQDGRECLLRTICELAETPFGRTRQDVLKEVIHLILTPSEDLPETGNSNHRSVDQLYREAERLGRTGGDCILAYPDCIESPLEAFTEVAIP
;
A
#
# COMPACT_ATOMS: atom_id res chain seq x y z
N MET A 1 -11.54 -22.71 37.87
CA MET A 1 -11.19 -23.08 36.47
C MET A 1 -11.69 -21.97 35.54
N ASN A 2 -10.81 -21.04 35.14
CA ASN A 2 -11.16 -19.98 34.20
C ASN A 2 -11.09 -20.52 32.77
N LYS A 3 -12.25 -20.70 32.12
CA LYS A 3 -12.29 -21.00 30.69
C LYS A 3 -11.97 -19.70 29.92
N ARG A 4 -10.79 -19.65 29.29
CA ARG A 4 -10.48 -18.63 28.28
C ARG A 4 -11.21 -19.03 26.99
N GLY A 5 -12.25 -18.29 26.63
CA GLY A 5 -12.91 -18.45 25.34
C GLY A 5 -12.06 -17.84 24.24
N SER A 6 -11.88 -18.53 23.12
CA SER A 6 -11.24 -18.00 21.92
C SER A 6 -12.28 -17.35 21.02
N VAL A 7 -12.05 -16.10 20.62
CA VAL A 7 -12.85 -15.41 19.61
C VAL A 7 -12.19 -15.64 18.27
N VAL A 8 -12.94 -16.21 17.32
CA VAL A 8 -12.48 -16.43 15.95
C VAL A 8 -13.29 -15.52 15.04
N PHE A 9 -12.60 -14.60 14.35
CA PHE A 9 -13.20 -13.73 13.34
C PHE A 9 -12.89 -14.28 11.96
N SER A 10 -13.91 -14.48 11.13
CA SER A 10 -13.77 -14.92 9.75
C SER A 10 -14.69 -14.09 8.86
N SER A 11 -14.14 -13.57 7.77
CA SER A 11 -14.87 -12.82 6.74
C SER A 11 -14.74 -13.54 5.40
N ALA A 12 -15.86 -13.78 4.74
CA ALA A 12 -15.89 -14.32 3.38
C ALA A 12 -16.56 -13.31 2.46
N PHE A 13 -15.87 -12.96 1.37
CA PHE A 13 -16.39 -12.06 0.34
C PHE A 13 -16.69 -12.89 -0.91
N GLN A 14 -17.96 -12.98 -1.28
CA GLN A 14 -18.37 -13.60 -2.53
C GLN A 14 -18.76 -12.51 -3.52
N PHE A 15 -17.99 -12.40 -4.59
CA PHE A 15 -18.29 -11.49 -5.69
C PHE A 15 -19.03 -12.27 -6.78
N ASN A 16 -20.31 -11.94 -7.00
CA ASN A 16 -21.11 -12.49 -8.10
C ASN A 16 -21.22 -11.43 -9.19
N TYR A 17 -20.52 -11.61 -10.30
CA TYR A 17 -20.61 -10.74 -11.45
C TYR A 17 -21.66 -11.26 -12.42
N LYS A 18 -22.67 -10.43 -12.75
CA LYS A 18 -23.61 -10.74 -13.82
C LYS A 18 -22.91 -10.49 -15.15
N LEU A 19 -22.39 -11.56 -15.75
CA LEU A 19 -21.73 -11.49 -17.04
C LEU A 19 -22.76 -11.16 -18.14
N PRO A 20 -22.43 -10.25 -19.07
CA PRO A 20 -23.27 -10.02 -20.24
C PRO A 20 -23.30 -11.28 -21.10
N SER A 21 -24.49 -11.59 -21.61
CA SER A 21 -24.73 -12.77 -22.43
C SER A 21 -24.53 -12.50 -23.92
N ASN A 22 -24.35 -11.21 -24.28
CA ASN A 22 -24.23 -10.75 -25.66
C ASN A 22 -23.18 -9.64 -25.80
N LEU A 23 -22.50 -9.58 -26.94
CA LEU A 23 -21.51 -8.55 -27.26
C LEU A 23 -22.14 -7.15 -27.38
N SER A 24 -23.40 -7.05 -27.80
CA SER A 24 -24.11 -5.77 -27.89
C SER A 24 -24.47 -5.17 -26.52
N GLU A 25 -24.44 -5.96 -25.44
CA GLU A 25 -24.63 -5.48 -24.06
C GLU A 25 -23.34 -4.86 -23.50
N LEU A 26 -22.21 -5.02 -24.19
CA LEU A 26 -20.98 -4.30 -23.92
C LEU A 26 -21.09 -2.88 -24.51
N GLU A 27 -22.08 -2.10 -24.07
CA GLU A 27 -21.96 -0.67 -24.24
C GLU A 27 -20.76 -0.25 -23.38
N PRO A 28 -19.71 0.36 -23.97
CA PRO A 28 -18.70 0.97 -23.14
C PRO A 28 -19.44 1.98 -22.29
N THR A 29 -19.46 1.75 -20.98
CA THR A 29 -19.83 2.82 -20.07
C THR A 29 -18.74 3.87 -20.30
N ILE A 30 -19.04 4.87 -21.12
CA ILE A 30 -18.25 6.08 -21.20
C ILE A 30 -18.50 6.72 -19.85
N ILE A 31 -17.70 6.34 -18.86
CA ILE A 31 -17.56 7.10 -17.65
C ILE A 31 -16.79 8.33 -18.14
N PRO A 32 -17.44 9.51 -18.35
CA PRO A 32 -16.65 10.72 -18.44
C PRO A 32 -15.84 10.69 -17.16
N ALA A 33 -14.51 10.71 -17.26
CA ALA A 33 -13.65 10.75 -16.10
C ALA A 33 -14.20 11.88 -15.23
N ARG A 34 -14.95 11.54 -14.17
CA ARG A 34 -15.57 12.50 -13.26
C ARG A 34 -14.39 13.08 -12.54
N GLN A 35 -13.71 14.05 -13.17
CA GLN A 35 -12.37 14.53 -12.87
C GLN A 35 -11.80 13.66 -11.78
N SER A 36 -11.39 12.44 -12.18
CA SER A 36 -10.94 11.41 -11.24
C SER A 36 -10.13 12.19 -10.24
N ARG A 37 -10.55 12.21 -8.97
CA ARG A 37 -9.68 12.84 -7.98
C ARG A 37 -8.40 12.07 -8.15
N ASP A 38 -7.43 12.68 -8.83
CA ASP A 38 -6.14 12.07 -9.07
C ASP A 38 -5.73 11.60 -7.69
N LEU A 39 -5.66 10.28 -7.52
CA LEU A 39 -5.37 9.69 -6.23
C LEU A 39 -3.93 10.08 -5.95
N ASN A 40 -3.80 11.24 -5.31
CA ASN A 40 -2.53 11.85 -5.05
C ASN A 40 -1.85 10.99 -3.99
N LEU A 41 -0.74 10.38 -4.37
CA LEU A 41 0.00 9.47 -3.49
C LEU A 41 0.35 10.15 -2.16
N GLN A 42 0.62 11.45 -2.18
CA GLN A 42 0.88 12.25 -0.98
C GLN A 42 -0.31 12.26 0.00
N ASP A 43 -1.54 12.35 -0.50
CA ASP A 43 -2.74 12.36 0.34
C ASP A 43 -3.00 10.95 0.91
N THR A 44 -2.70 9.91 0.12
CA THR A 44 -2.72 8.51 0.57
C THR A 44 -1.71 8.28 1.71
N TYR A 45 -0.48 8.75 1.57
CA TYR A 45 0.54 8.63 2.63
C TYR A 45 0.15 9.40 3.88
N ALA A 46 -0.35 10.63 3.75
CA ALA A 46 -0.87 11.37 4.90
C ALA A 46 -2.00 10.60 5.62
N ALA A 47 -2.87 9.90 4.88
CA ALA A 47 -3.90 9.06 5.48
C ALA A 47 -3.31 7.84 6.21
N ILE A 48 -2.29 7.19 5.65
CA ILE A 48 -1.60 6.05 6.26
C ILE A 48 -0.83 6.48 7.52
N GLU A 49 -0.10 7.59 7.49
CA GLU A 49 0.60 8.13 8.67
C GLU A 49 -0.39 8.36 9.83
N ASN A 50 -1.53 8.98 9.52
CA ASN A 50 -2.60 9.19 10.50
C ASN A 50 -3.20 7.88 11.02
N LEU A 51 -3.31 6.86 10.15
CA LEU A 51 -3.79 5.55 10.53
C LEU A 51 -2.83 4.89 11.52
N LEU A 52 -1.54 4.86 11.19
CA LEU A 52 -0.49 4.29 12.03
C LEU A 52 -0.45 5.02 13.40
N ASN A 53 -0.45 6.35 13.41
CA ASN A 53 -0.54 7.12 14.65
C ASN A 53 -1.75 6.75 15.52
N ARG A 54 -2.92 6.50 14.90
CA ARG A 54 -4.14 6.09 15.62
C ARG A 54 -4.08 4.68 16.17
N TYR A 55 -3.36 3.77 15.51
CA TYR A 55 -3.21 2.38 15.94
C TYR A 55 -2.09 2.16 16.96
N GLY A 56 -1.48 3.23 17.48
CA GLY A 56 -0.51 3.16 18.58
C GLY A 56 0.95 3.04 18.13
N TRP A 57 1.22 3.23 16.84
CA TRP A 57 2.58 3.39 16.33
C TRP A 57 3.15 4.73 16.82
N GLN A 58 4.40 4.75 17.30
CA GLN A 58 4.99 5.93 17.96
C GLN A 58 5.11 7.13 17.02
N ASP A 59 5.65 6.89 15.83
CA ASP A 59 5.69 7.85 14.73
C ASP A 59 5.21 7.18 13.44
N GLY A 60 3.99 7.48 13.04
CA GLY A 60 3.36 6.93 11.84
C GLY A 60 4.08 7.31 10.55
N ARG A 61 4.82 8.43 10.52
CA ARG A 61 5.64 8.81 9.36
C ARG A 61 6.87 7.93 9.26
N GLU A 62 7.62 7.82 10.35
CA GLU A 62 8.81 6.95 10.40
C GLU A 62 8.44 5.49 10.11
N CYS A 63 7.31 5.02 10.65
CA CYS A 63 6.82 3.68 10.37
C CYS A 63 6.39 3.47 8.92
N LEU A 64 5.81 4.48 8.26
CA LEU A 64 5.52 4.40 6.83
C LEU A 64 6.82 4.37 5.99
N LEU A 65 7.81 5.19 6.34
CA LEU A 65 9.12 5.19 5.69
C LEU A 65 9.83 3.83 5.85
N ARG A 66 9.83 3.27 7.06
CA ARG A 66 10.33 1.92 7.34
C ARG A 66 9.63 0.88 6.48
N THR A 67 8.30 0.93 6.41
CA THR A 67 7.48 0.01 5.61
C THR A 67 7.82 0.07 4.11
N ILE A 68 8.01 1.27 3.56
CA ILE A 68 8.41 1.46 2.15
C ILE A 68 9.82 0.90 1.92
N CYS A 69 10.74 1.15 2.84
CA CYS A 69 12.10 0.63 2.77
C CYS A 69 12.12 -0.91 2.80
N GLU A 70 11.44 -1.53 3.75
CA GLU A 70 11.38 -3.00 3.92
C GLU A 70 10.75 -3.68 2.69
N LEU A 71 9.69 -3.10 2.13
CA LEU A 71 9.08 -3.61 0.90
C LEU A 71 10.03 -3.48 -0.30
N ALA A 72 10.82 -2.40 -0.37
CA ALA A 72 11.78 -2.18 -1.43
C ALA A 72 12.99 -3.12 -1.33
N GLU A 73 13.38 -3.50 -0.12
CA GLU A 73 14.40 -4.50 0.17
C GLU A 73 13.92 -5.92 -0.17
N THR A 74 12.69 -6.25 0.25
CA THR A 74 12.07 -7.57 0.07
C THR A 74 10.71 -7.47 -0.62
N PRO A 75 10.69 -7.20 -1.95
CA PRO A 75 9.43 -7.04 -2.67
C PRO A 75 8.62 -8.33 -2.68
N PHE A 76 7.29 -8.21 -2.60
CA PHE A 76 6.40 -9.37 -2.68
C PHE A 76 6.65 -10.15 -3.97
N GLY A 77 6.62 -11.48 -3.87
CA GLY A 77 6.58 -12.34 -5.06
C GLY A 77 5.38 -11.98 -5.94
N ARG A 78 5.64 -11.47 -7.14
CA ARG A 78 4.61 -11.13 -8.14
C ARG A 78 4.01 -12.39 -8.76
N THR A 79 3.17 -13.10 -8.01
CA THR A 79 2.31 -14.14 -8.56
C THR A 79 1.10 -13.44 -9.19
N ARG A 80 0.87 -13.62 -10.50
CA ARG A 80 -0.13 -12.88 -11.32
C ARG A 80 -1.60 -12.98 -10.87
N GLN A 81 -1.90 -13.58 -9.71
CA GLN A 81 -3.26 -13.81 -9.22
C GLN A 81 -3.61 -12.97 -7.98
N ASP A 82 -2.64 -12.27 -7.36
CA ASP A 82 -2.88 -11.51 -6.13
C ASP A 82 -3.02 -10.00 -6.39
N VAL A 83 -4.24 -9.55 -6.65
CA VAL A 83 -4.57 -8.13 -6.82
C VAL A 83 -4.15 -7.30 -5.59
N LEU A 84 -4.29 -7.84 -4.39
CA LEU A 84 -3.89 -7.15 -3.16
C LEU A 84 -2.40 -6.82 -3.13
N LYS A 85 -1.53 -7.75 -3.57
CA LYS A 85 -0.08 -7.52 -3.62
C LYS A 85 0.26 -6.41 -4.61
N GLU A 86 -0.37 -6.41 -5.77
CA GLU A 86 -0.19 -5.35 -6.77
C GLU A 86 -0.66 -3.98 -6.24
N VAL A 87 -1.78 -3.92 -5.52
CA VAL A 87 -2.25 -2.67 -4.89
C VAL A 87 -1.27 -2.18 -3.83
N ILE A 88 -0.79 -3.06 -2.95
CA ILE A 88 0.18 -2.67 -1.92
C ILE A 88 1.48 -2.21 -2.59
N HIS A 89 1.95 -2.92 -3.61
CA HIS A 89 3.15 -2.54 -4.34
C HIS A 89 2.98 -1.17 -5.03
N LEU A 90 1.82 -0.92 -5.65
CA LEU A 90 1.52 0.37 -6.26
C LEU A 90 1.55 1.52 -5.23
N ILE A 91 0.98 1.32 -4.05
CA ILE A 91 0.93 2.37 -3.01
C ILE A 91 2.30 2.56 -2.37
N LEU A 92 3.02 1.49 -2.06
CA LEU A 92 4.27 1.54 -1.28
C LEU A 92 5.54 1.61 -2.17
N THR A 93 5.39 1.85 -3.47
CA THR A 93 6.52 2.05 -4.40
C THR A 93 6.46 3.47 -4.99
N PRO A 94 6.93 4.50 -4.25
CA PRO A 94 6.82 5.89 -4.66
C PRO A 94 7.51 6.23 -5.99
N SER A 95 8.40 5.37 -6.51
CA SER A 95 8.97 5.51 -7.86
C SER A 95 7.94 5.33 -8.99
N GLU A 96 6.88 4.56 -8.75
CA GLU A 96 5.81 4.28 -9.74
C GLU A 96 4.85 5.46 -9.89
N ASP A 97 4.88 6.42 -8.96
CA ASP A 97 4.17 7.70 -9.06
C ASP A 97 4.86 8.59 -10.09
N LEU A 98 4.58 8.30 -11.37
CA LEU A 98 5.05 9.08 -12.51
C LEU A 98 4.08 10.24 -12.76
N PRO A 99 4.59 11.45 -13.05
CA PRO A 99 3.73 12.55 -13.44
C PRO A 99 3.00 12.17 -14.72
N GLU A 100 1.67 12.03 -14.65
CA GLU A 100 0.86 11.77 -15.83
C GLU A 100 1.13 12.86 -16.87
N THR A 101 1.40 12.43 -18.10
CA THR A 101 1.66 13.31 -19.24
C THR A 101 0.40 14.10 -19.60
N GLY A 102 0.13 15.18 -18.88
CA GLY A 102 -0.94 16.10 -19.23
C GLY A 102 -1.46 16.88 -18.04
N ASN A 103 -1.06 18.16 -17.92
CA ASN A 103 -1.73 19.25 -17.20
C ASN A 103 -2.45 18.90 -15.87
N SER A 104 -1.94 17.93 -15.11
CA SER A 104 -2.47 17.55 -13.82
C SER A 104 -1.72 18.34 -12.75
N ASN A 105 -2.45 18.84 -11.75
CA ASN A 105 -1.86 19.45 -10.55
C ASN A 105 -1.30 18.36 -9.62
N HIS A 106 -0.68 17.33 -10.18
CA HIS A 106 -0.18 16.17 -9.46
C HIS A 106 1.00 16.62 -8.61
N ARG A 107 0.82 16.60 -7.29
CA ARG A 107 1.92 16.90 -6.37
C ARG A 107 2.80 15.67 -6.30
N SER A 108 4.06 15.84 -6.70
CA SER A 108 5.07 14.81 -6.48
C SER A 108 5.13 14.47 -4.99
N VAL A 109 5.12 13.18 -4.68
CA VAL A 109 5.30 12.68 -3.33
C VAL A 109 6.62 13.20 -2.73
N ASP A 110 6.62 13.43 -1.40
CA ASP A 110 7.77 13.96 -0.69
C ASP A 110 9.04 13.13 -0.96
N GLN A 111 10.18 13.82 -1.08
CA GLN A 111 11.45 13.19 -1.46
C GLN A 111 11.89 12.15 -0.44
N LEU A 112 11.48 12.30 0.82
CA LEU A 112 11.77 11.37 1.91
C LEU A 112 11.27 9.94 1.60
N TYR A 113 10.07 9.77 1.04
CA TYR A 113 9.55 8.43 0.73
C TYR A 113 10.31 7.78 -0.44
N ARG A 114 10.74 8.57 -1.43
CA ARG A 114 11.58 8.07 -2.53
C ARG A 114 12.97 7.66 -2.03
N GLU A 115 13.51 8.36 -1.05
CA GLU A 115 14.80 8.00 -0.45
C GLU A 115 14.69 6.72 0.39
N ALA A 116 13.58 6.53 1.12
CA ALA A 116 13.31 5.29 1.83
C ALA A 116 13.26 4.08 0.89
N GLU A 117 12.56 4.21 -0.23
CA GLU A 117 12.52 3.19 -1.27
C GLU A 117 13.91 2.93 -1.85
N ARG A 118 14.66 3.98 -2.16
CA ARG A 118 16.02 3.87 -2.70
C ARG A 118 16.93 3.11 -1.73
N LEU A 119 16.84 3.38 -0.44
CA LEU A 119 17.62 2.72 0.60
C LEU A 119 17.35 1.21 0.62
N GLY A 120 16.07 0.81 0.65
CA GLY A 120 15.69 -0.60 0.61
C GLY A 120 16.14 -1.30 -0.66
N ARG A 121 15.96 -0.66 -1.84
CA ARG A 121 16.45 -1.21 -3.13
C ARG A 121 17.97 -1.42 -3.17
N THR A 122 18.73 -0.60 -2.44
CA THR A 122 20.19 -0.75 -2.35
C THR A 122 20.64 -1.80 -1.32
N GLY A 123 19.71 -2.45 -0.62
CA GLY A 123 20.00 -3.40 0.45
C GLY A 123 20.56 -2.72 1.69
N GLY A 124 20.11 -1.49 1.97
CA GLY A 124 20.43 -0.80 3.23
C GLY A 124 19.61 -1.36 4.39
N ASP A 125 20.12 -1.18 5.62
CA ASP A 125 19.43 -1.63 6.83
C ASP A 125 18.29 -0.67 7.20
N CYS A 126 17.05 -1.06 6.86
CA CYS A 126 15.85 -0.27 7.12
C CYS A 126 15.53 -0.12 8.61
N ILE A 127 15.98 -1.06 9.45
CA ILE A 127 15.75 -1.03 10.91
C ILE A 127 16.64 0.05 11.53
N LEU A 128 17.91 0.11 11.11
CA LEU A 128 18.85 1.14 11.57
C LEU A 128 18.52 2.53 11.03
N ALA A 129 17.92 2.62 9.84
CA ALA A 129 17.55 3.90 9.24
C ALA A 129 16.32 4.54 9.90
N TYR A 130 15.39 3.73 10.40
CA TYR A 130 14.12 4.18 11.01
C TYR A 130 13.93 3.61 12.42
N PRO A 131 14.80 3.96 13.39
CA PRO A 131 14.81 3.37 14.72
C PRO A 131 13.60 3.75 15.59
N ASP A 132 12.92 4.86 15.26
CA ASP A 132 11.74 5.33 15.98
C ASP A 132 10.49 4.48 15.71
N CYS A 133 10.52 3.67 14.65
CA CYS A 133 9.53 2.62 14.42
C CYS A 133 10.07 1.29 14.96
N ILE A 134 9.56 0.81 16.10
CA ILE A 134 10.07 -0.41 16.76
C ILE A 134 9.56 -1.68 16.08
N GLU A 135 8.26 -1.77 15.84
CA GLU A 135 7.63 -2.89 15.14
C GLU A 135 7.57 -2.58 13.64
N SER A 136 7.47 -3.59 12.77
CA SER A 136 7.21 -3.35 11.34
C SER A 136 5.71 -3.38 11.08
N PRO A 137 5.09 -2.32 10.52
CA PRO A 137 3.71 -2.39 10.06
C PRO A 137 3.51 -3.46 8.98
N LEU A 138 4.53 -3.71 8.16
CA LEU A 138 4.48 -4.68 7.06
C LEU A 138 4.30 -6.11 7.59
N GLU A 139 4.95 -6.46 8.71
CA GLU A 139 4.77 -7.76 9.39
C GLU A 139 3.36 -7.98 9.93
N ALA A 140 2.61 -6.92 10.24
CA ALA A 140 1.26 -7.05 10.79
C ALA A 140 0.23 -7.61 9.79
N PHE A 141 0.50 -7.49 8.49
CA PHE A 141 -0.39 -7.96 7.43
C PHE A 141 0.30 -8.82 6.37
N THR A 142 1.58 -9.16 6.56
CA THR A 142 2.34 -10.00 5.62
C THR A 142 3.24 -10.99 6.35
N GLU A 143 3.45 -12.17 5.75
CA GLU A 143 4.46 -13.15 6.19
C GLU A 143 5.79 -12.94 5.44
N VAL A 144 6.28 -11.70 5.37
CA VAL A 144 7.61 -11.45 4.81
C VAL A 144 8.64 -11.83 5.88
N ALA A 145 9.51 -12.79 5.56
CA ALA A 145 10.66 -13.12 6.39
C ALA A 145 11.71 -12.01 6.20
N ILE A 146 11.73 -11.04 7.12
CA ILE A 146 12.79 -10.03 7.19
C ILE A 146 14.04 -10.73 7.79
N PRO A 147 15.21 -10.66 7.14
CA PRO A 147 16.43 -11.33 7.61
C PRO A 147 17.03 -10.72 8.88
#